data_AF-A4Y9W3-F1
#
_entry.id   AF-A4Y9W3-F1
#
_cell.length_a   1.000
_cell.length_b   1.000
_cell.length_c   1.000
_cell.angle_alpha   90.00
_cell.angle_beta   90.00
_cell.angle_gamma   90.00
#
_symmetry.space_group_name_H-M   'P 1'
#
loop_
_entity.id
_entity.type
_entity.pdbx_description
1 polymer ?
#
loop_
_entity_poly.entity_id
_entity_poly.type
_entity_poly.pdbx_seq_one_letter_code
_entity_poly.pdbx_strand_id
1 'polypeptide(L)' 'MNVSELDKLFAHVTSKPYKYNKPSIEDAPWGDRCFTVTDPFSNRILFNEADT' A
#
# COMPACT_ATOMS: atom_id res chain seq x y z
N MET A 1 -1.24 7.70 -3.56
CA MET A 1 -0.24 8.58 -2.92
C MET A 1 1.10 8.06 -3.34
N ASN A 2 1.91 8.88 -4.00
CA ASN A 2 3.20 8.43 -4.52
C ASN A 2 4.22 8.29 -3.37
N VAL A 3 4.93 7.17 -3.33
CA VAL A 3 5.90 6.82 -2.29
C VAL A 3 7.12 6.22 -2.98
N SER A 4 8.32 6.68 -2.61
CA SER A 4 9.60 6.22 -3.18
C SER A 4 10.21 5.00 -2.49
N GLU A 5 9.58 4.53 -1.42
CA GLU A 5 10.00 3.34 -0.66
C GLU A 5 8.78 2.47 -0.29
N LEU A 6 8.05 2.00 -1.31
CA LEU A 6 6.79 1.27 -1.15
C LEU A 6 6.93 0.03 -0.26
N ASP A 7 8.00 -0.75 -0.45
CA ASP A 7 8.27 -1.99 0.29
C ASP A 7 8.50 -1.72 1.78
N LYS A 8 9.21 -0.63 2.14
CA LYS A 8 9.43 -0.27 3.55
C LYS A 8 8.12 0.10 4.24
N LEU A 9 7.28 0.88 3.54
CA LEU A 9 5.96 1.25 4.06
C LEU A 9 5.06 0.01 4.19
N PHE A 10 5.08 -0.88 3.20
CA PHE A 10 4.32 -2.12 3.21
C PHE A 10 4.72 -3.02 4.39
N ALA A 11 6.03 -3.20 4.63
CA ALA A 11 6.54 -3.96 5.76
C ALA A 11 6.11 -3.33 7.09
N HIS A 12 6.17 -2.00 7.21
CA HIS A 12 5.73 -1.29 8.41
C HIS A 12 4.22 -1.48 8.67
N VAL A 13 3.38 -1.35 7.65
CA VAL A 13 1.93 -1.53 7.77
C VAL A 13 1.57 -2.97 8.12
N THR A 14 2.22 -3.94 7.46
CA THR A 14 1.98 -5.37 7.67
C THR A 14 2.49 -5.86 9.03
N SER A 15 3.50 -5.20 9.60
CA SER A 15 3.98 -5.50 10.96
C SER A 15 2.95 -5.16 12.05
N LYS A 16 2.00 -4.26 11.77
CA LYS A 16 0.95 -3.89 12.72
C LYS A 16 -0.20 -4.90 12.62
N PRO A 17 -0.73 -5.41 13.75
CA PRO A 17 -1.73 -6.47 13.76
C PRO A 17 -3.15 -5.96 13.43
N TYR A 18 -3.32 -5.35 12.25
CA TYR A 18 -4.62 -4.89 11.78
C TYR A 18 -5.43 -6.07 11.21
N LYS A 19 -6.33 -6.62 12.04
CA LYS A 19 -7.14 -7.81 11.71
C LYS A 19 -7.84 -7.77 10.35
N TYR A 20 -8.31 -6.59 9.94
CA TYR A 20 -9.08 -6.38 8.71
C TYR A 20 -8.29 -5.72 7.59
N ASN A 21 -7.06 -5.29 7.86
CA ASN A 21 -6.24 -4.60 6.88
C ASN A 21 -5.13 -5.57 6.43
N LYS A 22 -5.41 -6.28 5.34
CA LYS A 22 -4.47 -7.22 4.70
C LYS A 22 -4.09 -6.64 3.33
N PRO A 23 -3.25 -5.60 3.28
CA PRO A 23 -2.78 -5.06 2.01
C PRO A 23 -1.95 -6.11 1.26
N SER A 24 -1.99 -6.06 -0.07
CA SER A 24 -1.08 -6.79 -0.96
C SER A 24 -0.45 -5.79 -1.92
N ILE A 25 0.82 -6.01 -2.27
CA ILE A 25 1.46 -5.28 -3.37
C ILE A 25 0.96 -5.90 -4.67
N GLU A 26 0.51 -5.04 -5.58
CA GLU A 26 0.02 -5.38 -6.92
C GLU A 26 0.64 -4.44 -7.94
N ASP A 27 0.97 -4.99 -9.11
CA ASP A 27 1.41 -4.19 -10.25
C ASP A 27 0.18 -3.59 -10.94
N ALA A 28 0.12 -2.27 -10.96
CA ALA A 28 -0.94 -1.54 -11.61
C ALA A 28 -0.86 -1.69 -13.14
N PRO A 29 -1.98 -1.59 -13.87
CA PRO A 29 -2.00 -1.78 -15.33
C PRO A 29 -1.21 -0.72 -16.11
N TRP A 30 -0.77 0.36 -15.47
CA TRP A 30 0.11 1.39 -16.03
C TRP A 30 1.59 1.22 -15.67
N GLY A 31 1.97 0.13 -15.00
CA GLY A 31 3.36 -0.23 -14.72
C GLY A 31 3.90 0.16 -13.34
N ASP A 32 3.10 0.83 -12.50
CA ASP A 32 3.51 1.19 -11.13
C ASP A 32 3.25 0.05 -10.14
N ARG A 33 4.09 -0.09 -9.12
CA ARG A 33 3.79 -0.95 -7.96
C ARG A 33 2.87 -0.20 -7.01
N CYS A 34 1.80 -0.84 -6.53
CA CYS A 34 0.85 -0.20 -5.62
C CYS A 34 0.27 -1.16 -4.58
N PHE A 35 -0.23 -0.61 -3.46
CA PHE A 35 -1.02 -1.37 -2.49
C PHE A 35 -2.09 -0.48 -1.85
N THR A 36 -3.17 -1.10 -1.37
CA THR A 36 -4.28 -0.38 -0.74
C THR A 36 -4.42 -0.74 0.74
N VAL A 37 -4.60 0.28 1.59
CA VAL A 37 -4.81 0.17 3.03
C VAL A 37 -6.19 0.68 3.38
N THR A 38 -6.90 -0.03 4.25
CA THR A 38 -8.16 0.43 4.85
C THR A 38 -7.91 0.97 6.26
N ASP A 39 -8.30 2.22 6.51
CA ASP A 39 -8.21 2.84 7.83
C ASP A 39 -9.45 2.52 8.71
N PRO A 40 -9.43 2.84 10.03
CA PRO A 40 -10.57 2.61 10.92
C PRO A 40 -11.84 3.39 10.56
N PHE A 41 -11.73 4.43 9.73
CA PHE A 41 -12.83 5.23 9.24
C PHE A 41 -13.37 4.72 7.90
N SER A 42 -12.94 3.53 7.46
CA SER A 42 -13.28 2.90 6.19
C SER A 42 -12.83 3.68 4.95
N ASN A 43 -11.84 4.55 5.09
CA ASN A 43 -11.17 5.15 3.95
C ASN A 43 -10.21 4.13 3.32
N ARG A 44 -10.19 4.10 1.98
CA ARG A 44 -9.25 3.29 1.20
C ARG A 44 -8.14 4.20 0.70
N ILE A 45 -6.94 3.99 1.23
CA ILE A 45 -5.75 4.76 0.90
C ILE A 45 -4.90 3.91 -0.05
N LEU A 46 -4.75 4.37 -1.29
CA LEU A 46 -3.90 3.74 -2.30
C LEU A 46 -2.51 4.37 -2.24
N PHE A 47 -1.49 3.53 -2.07
CA PHE A 47 -0.08 3.90 -2.18
C PHE A 47 0.47 3.34 -3.48
N ASN A 48 1.22 4.14 -4.24
CA ASN A 48 1.86 3.72 -5.47
C ASN A 48 3.30 4.23 -5.52
N GLU A 49 4.15 3.51 -6.22
CA GLU A 49 5.54 3.86 -6.49
C GLU A 49 5.71 3.91 -8.00
N ALA A 50 6.16 5.05 -8.49
CA ALA A 50 6.44 5.24 -9.90
C ALA A 50 7.87 4.75 -10.16
N ASP A 51 8.02 3.81 -11.09
CA ASP A 51 9.31 3.44 -11.66
C ASP A 51 9.87 4.69 -12.37
N THR A 52 10.73 5.45 -11.68
CA THR A 52 11.40 6.65 -12.22
C THR A 52 12.85 6.31 -12.54
#